data_AF-A0AAW2U4T4-F1
#
_entry.id   AF-A0AAW2U4T4-F1
#
_cell.length_a   1.000
_cell.length_b   1.000
_cell.length_c   1.000
_cell.angle_alpha   90.00
_cell.angle_beta   90.00
_cell.angle_gamma   90.00
#
_symmetry.space_group_name_H-M   'P 1'
#
loop_
_entity.id
_entity.type
_entity.pdbx_description
1 polymer ?
#
loop_
_entity_poly.entity_id
_entity_poly.type
_entity_poly.pdbx_seq_one_letter_code
_entity_poly.pdbx_strand_id
1 'polypeptide(L)'
;MVTQRGIETNPLKIKAILDMKAPTCVNKVQKLTGRIAALSRFISKAAEKSLPFFKVLRKVKTFEWDTPCQQAFEELKSYLAGLPLLVKPSQGDTLYLYLSVTSQAVGSVLIREEEGK
;
A
#
# COMPACT_ATOMS: atom_id res chain seq x y z
N MET A 1 -4.07 -12.99 7.12
CA MET A 1 -4.35 -14.05 8.10
C MET A 1 -3.25 -14.01 9.14
N VAL A 2 -3.53 -14.40 10.38
CA VAL A 2 -2.46 -14.57 11.38
C VAL A 2 -2.08 -16.03 11.37
N THR A 3 -0.85 -16.34 10.98
CA THR A 3 -0.27 -17.68 10.97
C THR A 3 0.83 -17.77 12.04
N GLN A 4 1.33 -18.97 12.33
CA GLN A 4 2.50 -19.13 13.21
C GLN A 4 3.76 -18.42 12.67
N ARG A 5 3.83 -18.19 11.35
CA ARG A 5 4.97 -17.53 10.68
C ARG A 5 4.84 -16.00 10.66
N GLY A 6 3.65 -15.45 10.97
CA GLY A 6 3.44 -14.00 10.99
C GLY A 6 2.03 -13.56 10.61
N ILE A 7 1.90 -12.29 10.25
CA ILE A 7 0.68 -11.68 9.71
C ILE A 7 0.82 -11.65 8.18
N GLU A 8 0.10 -12.54 7.53
CA GLU A 8 0.07 -12.62 6.07
C GLU A 8 -0.97 -11.65 5.51
N THR A 9 -0.61 -10.96 4.44
CA THR A 9 -1.62 -10.26 3.64
C THR A 9 -2.57 -11.28 3.04
N ASN A 10 -3.86 -10.97 2.95
CA ASN A 10 -4.80 -11.84 2.25
C ASN A 10 -4.40 -11.92 0.75
N PRO A 11 -3.99 -13.09 0.22
CA PRO A 11 -3.53 -13.21 -1.17
C PRO A 11 -4.59 -12.79 -2.18
N LEU A 12 -5.88 -12.97 -1.86
CA LEU A 12 -6.99 -12.54 -2.72
C LEU A 12 -7.06 -11.02 -2.86
N LYS A 13 -6.73 -10.27 -1.78
CA LYS A 13 -6.71 -8.81 -1.82
C LYS A 13 -5.54 -8.28 -2.65
N ILE A 14 -4.37 -8.93 -2.56
CA ILE A 14 -3.22 -8.61 -3.41
C ILE A 14 -3.54 -8.95 -4.87
N LYS A 15 -3.99 -10.17 -5.13
CA LYS A 15 -4.34 -10.65 -6.47
C LYS A 15 -5.37 -9.75 -7.15
N ALA A 16 -6.37 -9.26 -6.40
CA ALA A 16 -7.35 -8.31 -6.93
C ALA A 16 -6.72 -7.02 -7.49
N ILE A 17 -5.60 -6.54 -6.93
CA ILE A 17 -4.86 -5.38 -7.47
C ILE A 17 -3.93 -5.79 -8.62
N LEU A 18 -3.23 -6.92 -8.51
CA LEU A 18 -2.33 -7.42 -9.55
C LEU A 18 -3.07 -7.68 -10.87
N ASP A 19 -4.23 -8.33 -10.79
CA ASP A 19 -5.08 -8.68 -11.94
C ASP A 19 -5.87 -7.46 -12.47
N MET A 20 -5.83 -6.32 -11.78
CA MET A 20 -6.57 -5.14 -12.18
C MET A 20 -5.95 -4.50 -13.43
N LYS A 21 -6.76 -4.22 -14.45
CA LYS A 21 -6.35 -3.36 -15.57
C LYS A 21 -6.28 -1.90 -15.13
N ALA A 22 -5.49 -1.09 -15.83
CA ALA A 22 -5.41 0.35 -15.59
C ALA A 22 -6.82 0.98 -15.46
N PRO A 23 -7.09 1.75 -14.40
CA PRO A 23 -8.37 2.43 -14.22
C PRO A 23 -8.71 3.35 -15.39
N THR A 24 -9.89 3.14 -15.98
CA THR A 24 -10.39 3.94 -17.12
C THR A 24 -11.43 4.98 -16.71
N CYS A 25 -11.80 5.04 -15.43
CA CYS A 25 -12.76 6.01 -14.91
C CYS A 25 -12.59 6.20 -13.39
N VAL A 26 -13.17 7.29 -12.87
CA VAL A 26 -13.10 7.69 -11.45
C VAL A 26 -13.56 6.55 -10.52
N ASN A 27 -14.65 5.86 -10.85
CA ASN A 27 -15.16 4.74 -10.04
C ASN A 27 -14.14 3.59 -9.93
N LYS A 28 -13.35 3.33 -10.98
CA LYS A 28 -12.28 2.33 -10.93
C LYS A 28 -11.10 2.82 -10.09
N VAL A 29 -10.77 4.11 -10.14
CA VAL A 29 -9.73 4.70 -9.27
C VAL A 29 -10.15 4.63 -7.79
N GLN A 30 -11.42 4.91 -7.47
CA GLN A 30 -11.95 4.75 -6.11
C GLN A 30 -11.87 3.29 -5.62
N LYS A 31 -12.16 2.32 -6.50
CA LYS A 31 -11.98 0.89 -6.17
C LYS A 31 -10.50 0.57 -5.90
N LEU A 32 -9.58 1.11 -6.69
CA LEU A 32 -8.14 0.94 -6.48
C LEU A 32 -7.71 1.54 -5.12
N THR A 33 -8.06 2.79 -4.83
CA THR A 33 -7.68 3.43 -3.56
C THR A 33 -8.31 2.76 -2.35
N GLY A 34 -9.55 2.26 -2.46
CA GLY A 34 -10.17 1.44 -1.42
C GLY A 34 -9.44 0.12 -1.16
N ARG A 35 -8.97 -0.56 -2.23
CA ARG A 35 -8.15 -1.78 -2.09
C ARG A 35 -6.79 -1.49 -1.47
N ILE A 36 -6.15 -0.39 -1.84
CA ILE A 36 -4.89 0.07 -1.23
C ILE A 36 -5.10 0.36 0.26
N ALA A 37 -6.18 1.06 0.63
CA ALA A 37 -6.50 1.36 2.02
C ALA A 37 -6.66 0.08 2.86
N ALA A 38 -7.28 -0.96 2.31
CA ALA A 38 -7.39 -2.27 2.97
C ALA A 38 -6.04 -3.00 3.17
N LEU A 39 -4.99 -2.56 2.46
CA LEU A 39 -3.63 -3.09 2.50
C LEU A 39 -2.63 -2.11 3.10
N SER A 40 -3.06 -0.94 3.60
CA SER A 40 -2.18 0.17 4.00
C SER A 40 -1.10 -0.24 4.99
N ARG A 41 -1.40 -1.11 5.95
CA ARG A 41 -0.44 -1.64 6.94
C ARG A 41 0.70 -2.47 6.34
N PHE A 42 0.56 -2.94 5.11
CA PHE A 42 1.57 -3.73 4.40
C PHE A 42 2.32 -2.89 3.37
N ILE A 43 1.83 -1.69 3.04
CA ILE A 43 2.41 -0.85 1.99
C ILE A 43 3.16 0.29 2.66
N SER A 44 4.49 0.19 2.66
CA SER A 44 5.33 1.29 3.13
C SER A 44 5.04 2.56 2.33
N LYS A 45 4.88 3.68 3.05
CA LYS A 45 4.57 4.99 2.46
C LYS A 45 3.33 4.96 1.54
N ALA A 46 2.30 4.19 1.89
CA ALA A 46 1.09 4.01 1.08
C ALA A 46 0.44 5.33 0.64
N ALA A 47 0.41 6.32 1.52
CA ALA A 47 -0.14 7.64 1.22
C ALA A 47 0.62 8.34 0.09
N GLU A 48 1.95 8.35 0.16
CA GLU A 48 2.84 8.94 -0.85
C GLU A 48 2.70 8.22 -2.20
N LYS A 49 2.75 6.89 -2.19
CA LYS A 49 2.58 6.06 -3.40
C LYS A 49 1.21 6.21 -4.06
N SER A 50 0.20 6.64 -3.30
CA SER A 50 -1.16 6.84 -3.79
C SER A 50 -1.45 8.28 -4.24
N LEU A 51 -0.50 9.21 -4.09
CA LEU A 51 -0.70 10.63 -4.44
C LEU A 51 -1.19 10.84 -5.87
N PRO A 52 -0.65 10.15 -6.91
CA PRO A 52 -1.15 10.32 -8.28
C PRO A 52 -2.64 9.98 -8.40
N PHE A 53 -3.09 8.89 -7.76
CA PHE A 53 -4.49 8.48 -7.79
C PHE A 53 -5.40 9.51 -7.11
N PHE A 54 -4.96 10.09 -6.00
CA PHE A 54 -5.73 11.14 -5.31
C PHE A 54 -5.82 12.43 -6.14
N LYS A 55 -4.80 12.78 -6.94
CA LYS A 55 -4.86 13.93 -7.86
C LYS A 55 -5.97 13.73 -8.90
N VAL A 56 -6.09 12.53 -9.47
CA VAL A 56 -7.18 12.17 -10.40
C VAL A 56 -8.54 12.26 -9.72
N LEU A 57 -8.67 11.75 -8.49
CA LEU A 57 -9.92 11.83 -7.73
C LEU A 57 -10.34 13.26 -7.36
N ARG A 58 -9.41 14.22 -7.30
CA ARG A 58 -9.74 15.64 -7.11
C ARG A 58 -10.25 16.31 -8.40
N LYS A 59 -9.90 15.76 -9.56
CA LYS A 59 -10.26 16.28 -10.89
C LYS A 59 -11.34 15.45 -11.57
N VAL A 60 -12.40 15.09 -10.85
CA VAL A 60 -13.47 14.18 -11.32
C VAL A 60 -14.07 14.62 -12.67
N LYS A 61 -14.26 15.93 -12.88
CA LYS A 61 -14.85 16.49 -14.12
C LYS A 61 -13.93 16.38 -15.34
N THR A 62 -12.62 16.26 -15.13
CA THR A 62 -11.58 16.18 -16.17
C THR A 62 -10.74 14.94 -15.90
N PHE A 63 -11.40 13.79 -15.81
CA PHE A 63 -10.71 12.53 -15.54
C PHE A 63 -9.70 12.26 -16.67
N GLU A 64 -8.46 12.08 -16.26
CA GLU A 64 -7.36 11.68 -17.12
C GLU A 64 -6.52 10.67 -16.35
N TRP A 65 -6.24 9.53 -16.98
CA TRP A 65 -5.29 8.57 -16.46
C TRP A 65 -3.94 8.84 -17.14
N ASP A 66 -3.15 9.69 -16.49
CA ASP A 66 -1.90 10.21 -17.03
C ASP A 66 -0.71 9.25 -16.81
N THR A 67 0.43 9.57 -17.43
CA THR A 67 1.67 8.79 -17.29
C THR A 67 2.10 8.60 -15.83
N PRO A 68 2.09 9.65 -14.96
CA PRO A 68 2.35 9.46 -13.53
C PRO A 68 1.43 8.45 -12.84
N CYS A 69 0.13 8.45 -13.14
CA CYS A 69 -0.79 7.45 -12.60
C CYS A 69 -0.46 6.04 -13.08
N GLN A 70 -0.15 5.88 -14.37
CA GLN A 70 0.22 4.58 -14.91
C GLN A 70 1.52 4.05 -14.29
N GLN A 71 2.53 4.89 -14.13
CA GLN A 71 3.79 4.52 -13.49
C GLN A 71 3.58 4.10 -12.02
N ALA A 72 2.87 4.92 -11.25
CA ALA A 72 2.58 4.60 -9.85
C ALA A 72 1.76 3.31 -9.69
N PHE A 73 0.87 3.01 -10.65
CA PHE A 73 0.09 1.78 -10.65
C PHE A 73 0.95 0.54 -10.90
N GLU A 74 1.88 0.59 -11.86
CA GLU A 74 2.79 -0.54 -12.12
C GLU A 74 3.82 -0.72 -10.99
N GLU A 75 4.34 0.38 -10.42
CA GLU A 75 5.20 0.32 -9.25
C GLU A 75 4.50 -0.30 -8.04
N LEU A 76 3.23 0.06 -7.82
CA LEU A 76 2.40 -0.56 -6.78
C LEU A 76 2.26 -2.05 -7.02
N LYS A 77 1.96 -2.49 -8.25
CA LYS A 77 1.86 -3.92 -8.57
C LYS A 77 3.16 -4.67 -8.34
N SER A 78 4.27 -4.12 -8.82
CA SER A 78 5.60 -4.71 -8.61
C SER A 78 5.92 -4.86 -7.12
N TYR A 79 5.66 -3.81 -6.34
CA TYR A 79 5.82 -3.84 -4.89
C TYR A 79 4.94 -4.92 -4.21
N LEU A 80 3.67 -5.02 -4.61
CA LEU A 80 2.74 -5.99 -4.06
C LEU A 80 3.10 -7.45 -4.43
N ALA A 81 3.72 -7.67 -5.59
CA ALA A 81 4.17 -8.98 -6.02
C ALA A 81 5.35 -9.51 -5.18
N GLY A 82 6.19 -8.60 -4.65
CA GLY A 82 7.34 -8.92 -3.80
C GLY A 82 7.12 -8.72 -2.30
N LEU A 83 5.87 -8.56 -1.84
CA LEU A 83 5.58 -8.23 -0.44
C LEU A 83 6.12 -9.29 0.53
N PRO A 84 6.98 -8.91 1.51
CA PRO A 84 7.43 -9.83 2.54
C PRO A 84 6.29 -10.16 3.52
N LEU A 85 6.42 -11.30 4.21
CA LEU A 85 5.56 -11.65 5.34
C LEU A 85 5.83 -10.69 6.49
N LEU A 86 4.78 -10.10 7.09
CA LEU A 86 4.97 -9.32 8.32
C LEU A 86 5.11 -10.28 9.51
N VAL A 87 6.04 -9.98 10.40
CA VAL A 87 6.22 -10.75 11.64
C VAL A 87 5.10 -10.39 12.63
N LYS A 88 4.57 -11.39 13.32
CA LYS A 88 3.61 -11.18 14.41
C LYS A 88 4.38 -10.73 15.66
N PRO A 89 4.07 -9.56 16.26
CA PRO A 89 4.63 -9.21 17.55
C PRO A 89 4.06 -10.10 18.65
N SER A 90 4.92 -10.47 19.60
CA SER A 90 4.59 -11.19 20.83
C SER A 90 4.42 -10.22 21.99
N GLN A 91 3.66 -10.66 23.00
CA GLN A 91 3.51 -9.87 24.21
C GLN A 91 4.87 -9.70 24.91
N GLY A 92 5.21 -8.46 25.26
CA GLY A 92 6.50 -8.11 25.86
C GLY A 92 7.57 -7.65 24.86
N ASP A 93 7.32 -7.75 23.54
CA ASP A 93 8.25 -7.22 22.54
C ASP A 93 8.32 -5.68 22.59
N THR A 94 9.54 -5.14 22.54
CA THR A 94 9.76 -3.72 22.25
C THR A 94 9.51 -3.45 20.78
N LEU A 95 8.62 -2.50 20.49
CA LEU A 95 8.29 -2.10 19.12
C LEU A 95 8.76 -0.66 18.88
N TYR A 96 9.37 -0.44 17.73
CA TYR A 96 9.90 0.84 17.29
C TYR A 96 8.98 1.46 16.23
N LEU A 97 8.61 2.72 16.42
CA LEU A 97 7.82 3.46 15.45
C LEU A 97 8.74 4.36 14.62
N TYR A 98 8.86 4.07 13.34
CA TYR A 98 9.54 4.93 12.38
C TYR A 98 8.53 5.84 11.70
N LEU A 99 8.80 7.14 11.70
CA LEU A 99 7.98 8.14 11.03
C LEU A 99 8.69 8.64 9.78
N SER A 100 7.94 8.83 8.71
CA SER A 100 8.41 9.49 7.49
C SER A 100 7.46 10.63 7.16
N VAL A 101 8.02 11.81 6.95
CA VAL A 101 7.25 13.03 6.67
C VAL A 101 7.78 13.65 5.39
N THR A 102 6.87 14.00 4.50
CA THR A 102 7.11 14.81 3.31
C THR A 102 6.14 15.99 3.31
N SER A 103 6.29 16.93 2.39
CA SER A 103 5.34 18.05 2.25
C SER A 103 3.93 17.62 1.83
N GLN A 104 3.73 16.38 1.38
CA GLN A 104 2.47 15.89 0.83
C GLN A 104 1.89 14.67 1.57
N ALA A 105 2.70 13.97 2.37
CA ALA A 105 2.30 12.74 3.03
C ALA A 105 3.08 12.51 4.33
N VAL A 106 2.39 11.90 5.30
CA VAL A 106 2.98 11.30 6.49
C VAL A 106 2.78 9.79 6.41
N GLY A 107 3.81 9.04 6.79
CA GLY A 107 3.76 7.59 6.90
C GLY A 107 4.41 7.14 8.19
N SER A 108 4.01 5.96 8.67
CA SER A 108 4.66 5.31 9.79
C SER A 108 4.79 3.81 9.55
N VAL A 109 5.82 3.22 10.12
CA VAL A 109 6.04 1.76 10.12
C VAL A 109 6.41 1.35 11.55
N LEU A 110 5.74 0.31 12.03
CA LEU A 110 6.07 -0.34 13.30
C LEU A 110 7.02 -1.50 13.02
N ILE A 111 8.19 -1.48 13.64
CA ILE A 111 9.25 -2.47 13.45
C ILE A 111 9.53 -3.14 14.80
N ARG A 112 9.81 -4.44 14.74
CA ARG A 112 10.44 -5.20 15.82
C ARG A 112 11.86 -5.49 15.37
N GLU A 113 12.85 -5.11 16.16
CA GLU A 113 14.21 -5.60 15.94
C GLU A 113 14.30 -7.05 16.42
N GLU A 114 14.86 -7.93 15.59
CA GLU A 114 15.34 -9.22 16.09
C GLU A 114 16.71 -8.97 16.71
N GLU A 115 16.85 -9.23 18.02
CA GLU A 115 18.16 -9.19 18.67
C GLU A 115 19.09 -10.19 17.96
N GLY A 116 20.21 -9.65 17.45
CA GLY A 116 21.38 -10.29 16.85
C GLY A 116 21.31 -11.78 16.53
N LYS A 117 21.46 -12.10 15.25
CA LYS A 117 22.40 -13.13 14.83
C LYS A 117 23.65 -12.48 14.26
#